data_AF-A0A2J8A8V4-F1
#
_entry.id   AF-A0A2J8A8V4-F1
#
_cell.length_a   1.000
_cell.length_b   1.000
_cell.length_c   1.000
_cell.angle_alpha   90.00
_cell.angle_beta   90.00
_cell.angle_gamma   90.00
#
_symmetry.space_group_name_H-M   'P 1'
#
loop_
_entity.id
_entity.type
_entity.pdbx_description
1 polymer ?
#
loop_
_entity_poly.entity_id
_entity_poly.type
_entity_poly.pdbx_seq_one_letter_code
_entity_poly.pdbx_strand_id
1 'polypeptide(L)'
;MSLQILTNRVFWALMISHSMFGVIYNTAISWLPRYYNSQFGLDVRSSSFLSVLPWVAMAAGTNLSGWLADHLINTKTLTTTRTRKLLQTLGSVGPAICLLYLSHGAPGGAATAAAAAGLAGGGASRSLAGAAAAAAAAGGMSAEEQQRQLTWAVALLVMTMALLGLQAGGFAATHQDISTRLASVLFGTTNAAASLAGSFFVLLVGVLLDATGSWALVFNLVGLCCLASAAAFLTLASSEPQFD
;
A
#
# COMPACT_ATOMS: atom_id res chain seq x y z
N MET A 1 15.42 -30.33 -1.44
CA MET A 1 14.13 -29.61 -1.61
C MET A 1 14.16 -28.21 -0.99
N SER A 2 14.54 -28.03 0.28
CA SER A 2 14.45 -26.73 0.98
C SER A 2 15.28 -25.58 0.38
N LEU A 3 16.48 -25.85 -0.13
CA LEU A 3 17.35 -24.81 -0.72
C LEU A 3 16.90 -24.37 -2.13
N GLN A 4 16.22 -25.23 -2.88
CA GLN A 4 15.79 -24.92 -4.26
C GLN A 4 14.67 -23.87 -4.30
N ILE A 5 13.81 -23.84 -3.28
CA ILE A 5 12.77 -22.81 -3.12
C ILE A 5 13.41 -21.44 -2.91
N LEU A 6 14.44 -21.37 -2.06
CA LEU A 6 15.14 -20.12 -1.75
C LEU A 6 15.97 -19.59 -2.92
N THR A 7 16.26 -20.39 -3.94
CA THR A 7 16.93 -19.94 -5.17
C THR A 7 15.94 -19.56 -6.29
N ASN A 8 14.64 -19.84 -6.12
CA ASN A 8 13.65 -19.63 -7.18
C ASN A 8 13.21 -18.15 -7.25
N ARG A 9 13.27 -17.57 -8.46
CA ARG A 9 12.89 -16.17 -8.71
C ARG A 9 11.42 -15.86 -8.38
N VAL A 10 10.51 -16.80 -8.63
CA VAL A 10 9.07 -16.59 -8.41
C VAL A 10 8.76 -16.56 -6.91
N PHE A 11 9.44 -17.40 -6.13
CA PHE A 11 9.35 -17.34 -4.67
C PHE A 11 9.74 -15.95 -4.14
N TRP A 12 10.85 -15.38 -4.62
CA TRP A 12 11.26 -14.03 -4.24
C TRP A 12 10.30 -12.94 -4.73
N ALA A 13 9.72 -13.11 -5.91
CA ALA A 13 8.66 -12.21 -6.40
C ALA A 13 7.46 -12.18 -5.43
N LEU A 14 7.00 -13.36 -5.00
CA LEU A 14 5.91 -13.50 -4.03
C LEU A 14 6.29 -12.94 -2.65
N MET A 15 7.51 -13.18 -2.20
CA MET A 15 8.04 -12.68 -0.94
C MET A 15 8.02 -11.14 -0.90
N ILE A 16 8.54 -10.51 -1.95
CA ILE A 16 8.58 -9.05 -2.06
C ILE A 16 7.16 -8.49 -2.13
N SER A 17 6.31 -9.03 -3.02
CA SER A 17 4.94 -8.51 -3.19
C SER A 17 4.08 -8.67 -1.93
N HIS A 18 4.15 -9.82 -1.25
CA HIS A 18 3.42 -10.02 0.00
C HIS A 18 3.96 -9.09 1.09
N SER A 19 5.27 -8.87 1.14
CA SER A 19 5.86 -7.93 2.11
C SER A 19 5.40 -6.50 1.90
N MET A 20 5.34 -6.04 0.66
CA MET A 20 4.82 -4.71 0.32
C MET A 20 3.31 -4.60 0.62
N PHE A 21 2.53 -5.66 0.38
CA PHE A 21 1.14 -5.72 0.83
C PHE A 21 1.03 -5.57 2.35
N GLY A 22 1.85 -6.29 3.11
CA GLY A 22 1.93 -6.19 4.56
C GLY A 22 2.26 -4.78 5.05
N VAL A 23 3.18 -4.09 4.38
CA VAL A 23 3.51 -2.68 4.65
C VAL A 23 2.29 -1.78 4.50
N ILE A 24 1.58 -1.86 3.38
CA ILE A 24 0.43 -1.00 3.08
C ILE A 24 -0.72 -1.30 4.06
N TYR A 25 -1.03 -2.58 4.25
CA TYR A 25 -2.11 -3.05 5.12
C TYR A 25 -1.90 -2.64 6.59
N ASN A 26 -0.71 -2.91 7.13
CA ASN A 26 -0.40 -2.60 8.53
C ASN A 26 -0.25 -1.09 8.77
N THR A 27 0.22 -0.33 7.77
CA THR A 27 0.25 1.13 7.88
C THR A 27 -1.17 1.69 7.94
N ALA A 28 -2.06 1.22 7.07
CA ALA A 28 -3.45 1.67 7.05
C ALA A 28 -4.16 1.37 8.39
N ILE A 29 -4.07 0.14 8.91
CA ILE A 29 -4.76 -0.20 10.17
C ILE A 29 -4.23 0.60 11.37
N SER A 30 -2.92 0.84 11.42
CA SER A 30 -2.28 1.48 12.57
C SER A 30 -2.43 3.00 12.57
N TRP A 31 -2.44 3.61 11.39
CA TRP A 31 -2.24 5.05 11.26
C TRP A 31 -3.41 5.80 10.64
N LEU A 32 -4.41 5.11 10.05
CA LEU A 32 -5.55 5.77 9.40
C LEU A 32 -6.42 6.60 10.36
N PRO A 33 -6.78 6.12 11.58
CA PRO A 33 -7.50 6.97 12.54
C PRO A 33 -6.66 8.17 12.99
N ARG A 34 -5.35 7.99 13.18
CA ARG A 34 -4.42 9.08 13.55
C ARG A 34 -4.27 10.09 12.41
N TYR A 35 -4.31 9.67 11.15
CA TYR A 35 -4.33 10.58 10.01
C TYR A 35 -5.55 11.50 10.07
N TYR A 36 -6.74 10.95 10.22
CA TYR A 36 -7.98 11.74 10.31
C TYR A 36 -7.99 12.70 11.50
N ASN A 37 -7.56 12.23 12.66
CA ASN A 37 -7.48 13.05 13.86
C ASN A 37 -6.42 14.16 13.74
N SER A 38 -5.22 13.85 13.24
CA SER A 38 -4.11 14.83 13.19
C SER A 38 -4.22 15.83 12.04
N GLN A 39 -4.85 15.48 10.92
CA GLN A 39 -4.98 16.38 9.76
C GLN A 39 -6.27 17.17 9.75
N PHE A 40 -7.37 16.59 10.23
CA PHE A 40 -8.69 17.20 10.16
C PHE A 40 -9.30 17.47 11.54
N GLY A 41 -8.55 17.25 12.62
CA GLY A 41 -9.02 17.51 13.99
C GLY A 41 -10.24 16.66 14.40
N LEU A 42 -10.54 15.59 13.65
CA LEU A 42 -11.72 14.78 13.89
C LEU A 42 -11.61 14.07 15.24
N ASP A 43 -12.72 13.97 15.96
CA ASP A 43 -12.78 13.22 17.19
C ASP A 43 -12.46 11.73 16.94
N VAL A 44 -12.07 11.04 18.01
CA VAL A 44 -11.63 9.63 17.94
C VAL A 44 -12.76 8.73 17.40
N ARG A 45 -14.02 9.03 17.72
CA ARG A 45 -15.16 8.22 17.26
C ARG A 45 -15.37 8.42 15.75
N SER A 46 -15.48 9.64 15.25
CA SER A 46 -15.68 9.89 13.81
C SER A 46 -14.49 9.39 12.97
N SER A 47 -13.26 9.59 13.45
CA SER A 47 -12.04 9.08 12.80
C SER A 47 -12.05 7.56 12.68
N SER A 48 -12.52 6.86 13.72
CA SER A 48 -12.63 5.40 13.72
C SER A 48 -13.73 4.91 12.76
N PHE A 49 -14.88 5.59 12.71
CA PHE A 49 -15.95 5.25 11.78
C PHE A 49 -15.54 5.41 10.32
N LEU A 50 -14.88 6.52 9.96
CA LEU A 50 -14.38 6.73 8.59
C LEU A 50 -13.33 5.68 8.20
N SER A 51 -12.57 5.17 9.17
CA SER A 51 -11.57 4.14 8.94
C SER A 51 -12.16 2.77 8.58
N VAL A 52 -13.46 2.56 8.73
CA VAL A 52 -14.14 1.32 8.31
C VAL A 52 -14.31 1.26 6.78
N LEU A 53 -14.54 2.40 6.13
CA LEU A 53 -14.88 2.46 4.71
C LEU A 53 -13.82 1.80 3.81
N PRO A 54 -12.51 2.04 4.00
CA PRO A 54 -11.51 1.42 3.14
C PRO A 54 -11.46 -0.10 3.27
N TRP A 55 -11.76 -0.67 4.44
CA TRP A 55 -11.79 -2.13 4.64
C TRP A 55 -12.94 -2.79 3.89
N VAL A 56 -14.12 -2.16 3.92
CA VAL A 56 -15.29 -2.62 3.13
C VAL A 56 -14.95 -2.58 1.65
N ALA A 57 -14.29 -1.51 1.20
CA ALA A 57 -13.87 -1.37 -0.18
C ALA A 57 -12.82 -2.42 -0.59
N MET A 58 -11.85 -2.73 0.29
CA MET A 58 -10.89 -3.82 0.07
C MET A 58 -11.58 -5.17 -0.07
N ALA A 59 -12.59 -5.45 0.76
CA ALA A 59 -13.37 -6.68 0.66
C ALA A 59 -14.08 -6.78 -0.70
N ALA A 60 -14.72 -5.69 -1.15
CA ALA A 60 -15.33 -5.63 -2.48
C ALA A 60 -14.28 -5.85 -3.60
N GLY A 61 -13.12 -5.18 -3.50
CA GLY A 61 -12.02 -5.32 -4.45
C GLY A 61 -11.46 -6.75 -4.51
N THR A 62 -11.37 -7.43 -3.37
CA THR A 62 -10.91 -8.83 -3.28
C THR A 62 -11.87 -9.77 -4.02
N ASN A 63 -13.18 -9.61 -3.83
CA ASN A 63 -14.18 -10.40 -4.53
C ASN A 63 -14.18 -10.11 -6.04
N LEU A 64 -14.09 -8.83 -6.41
CA LEU A 64 -13.96 -8.41 -7.80
C LEU A 64 -12.72 -9.02 -8.46
N SER A 65 -11.61 -9.13 -7.73
CA SER A 65 -10.39 -9.75 -8.21
C SER A 65 -10.58 -11.20 -8.62
N GLY A 66 -11.31 -11.98 -7.81
CA GLY A 66 -11.58 -13.39 -8.09
C GLY A 66 -12.44 -13.52 -9.35
N TRP A 67 -13.56 -12.79 -9.39
CA TRP A 67 -14.44 -12.77 -10.55
C TRP A 67 -13.71 -12.34 -11.84
N LEU A 68 -12.89 -11.29 -11.78
CA LEU A 68 -12.13 -10.80 -12.93
C LEU A 68 -11.06 -11.82 -13.37
N ALA A 69 -10.39 -12.47 -12.43
CA ALA A 69 -9.40 -13.51 -12.74
C ALA A 69 -10.06 -14.68 -13.46
N ASP A 70 -11.16 -15.20 -12.90
CA ASP A 70 -11.89 -16.33 -13.45
C ASP A 70 -12.46 -15.98 -14.82
N HIS A 71 -13.01 -14.78 -14.98
CA HIS A 71 -13.52 -14.33 -16.27
C HIS A 71 -12.42 -14.33 -17.33
N LEU A 72 -11.29 -13.65 -17.09
CA LEU A 72 -10.19 -13.51 -18.07
C LEU A 72 -9.53 -14.85 -18.45
N ILE A 73 -9.45 -15.78 -17.50
CA ILE A 73 -8.88 -17.12 -17.70
C ILE A 73 -9.87 -18.02 -18.44
N ASN A 74 -11.15 -18.05 -18.03
CA ASN A 74 -12.16 -18.94 -18.60
C ASN A 74 -12.57 -18.53 -20.02
N THR A 75 -12.59 -17.24 -20.33
CA THR A 75 -12.79 -16.74 -21.70
C THR A 75 -11.55 -16.91 -22.58
N LYS A 76 -10.44 -17.42 -22.03
CA LYS A 76 -9.14 -17.57 -22.71
C LYS A 76 -8.61 -16.26 -23.29
N THR A 77 -9.04 -15.11 -22.76
CA THR A 77 -8.56 -13.80 -23.20
C THR A 77 -7.10 -13.61 -22.80
N LEU A 78 -6.72 -14.05 -21.60
CA LEU A 78 -5.35 -14.01 -21.09
C LEU A 78 -4.94 -15.36 -20.50
N THR A 79 -3.63 -15.64 -20.52
CA THR A 79 -3.07 -16.80 -19.80
C THR A 79 -3.06 -16.54 -18.30
N THR A 80 -3.03 -17.60 -17.47
CA THR A 80 -2.97 -17.47 -16.00
C THR A 80 -1.89 -16.50 -15.56
N THR A 81 -0.65 -16.67 -16.04
CA THR A 81 0.47 -15.76 -15.71
C THR A 81 0.17 -14.31 -16.07
N ARG A 82 -0.42 -14.04 -17.25
CA ARG A 82 -0.76 -12.67 -17.67
C ARG A 82 -1.87 -12.08 -16.83
N THR A 83 -2.88 -12.87 -16.46
CA THR A 83 -3.97 -12.46 -15.56
C THR A 83 -3.44 -12.12 -14.17
N ARG A 84 -2.59 -12.97 -13.57
CA ARG A 84 -1.97 -12.69 -12.26
C ARG A 84 -1.15 -11.42 -12.29
N LYS A 85 -0.32 -11.24 -13.33
CA LYS A 85 0.48 -10.02 -13.51
C LYS A 85 -0.37 -8.77 -13.67
N LEU A 86 -1.45 -8.84 -14.46
CA LEU A 86 -2.38 -7.73 -14.64
C LEU A 86 -3.00 -7.33 -13.31
N LEU A 87 -3.59 -8.28 -12.58
CA LEU A 87 -4.26 -8.02 -11.30
C LEU A 87 -3.30 -7.50 -10.24
N GLN A 88 -2.09 -8.06 -10.14
CA GLN A 88 -1.06 -7.55 -9.24
C GLN A 88 -0.66 -6.11 -9.59
N THR A 89 -0.50 -5.83 -10.89
CA THR A 89 -0.09 -4.50 -11.36
C THR A 89 -1.17 -3.47 -11.09
N LEU A 90 -2.44 -3.76 -11.41
CA LEU A 90 -3.57 -2.89 -11.09
C LEU A 90 -3.68 -2.65 -9.59
N GLY A 91 -3.54 -3.73 -8.79
CA GLY A 91 -3.61 -3.66 -7.34
C GLY A 91 -2.37 -3.08 -6.66
N SER A 92 -1.34 -2.69 -7.42
CA SER A 92 -0.13 -2.04 -6.88
C SER A 92 0.04 -0.62 -7.45
N VAL A 93 -0.02 -0.46 -8.77
CA VAL A 93 0.11 0.85 -9.45
C VAL A 93 -1.08 1.76 -9.13
N GLY A 94 -2.29 1.21 -9.07
CA GLY A 94 -3.48 1.98 -8.70
C GLY A 94 -3.35 2.65 -7.32
N PRO A 95 -3.09 1.87 -6.25
CA PRO A 95 -2.79 2.42 -4.93
C PRO A 95 -1.64 3.42 -4.92
N ALA A 96 -0.57 3.18 -5.70
CA ALA A 96 0.55 4.12 -5.81
C ALA A 96 0.09 5.48 -6.34
N ILE A 97 -0.67 5.51 -7.43
CA ILE A 97 -1.18 6.76 -8.02
C ILE A 97 -2.06 7.51 -7.01
N CYS A 98 -2.98 6.81 -6.34
CA CYS A 98 -3.87 7.42 -5.34
C CYS A 98 -3.08 8.04 -4.18
N LEU A 99 -2.08 7.33 -3.65
CA LEU A 99 -1.27 7.80 -2.52
C LEU A 99 -0.34 8.95 -2.91
N LEU A 100 0.29 8.89 -4.08
CA LEU A 100 1.14 9.97 -4.59
C LEU A 100 0.31 11.23 -4.84
N TYR A 101 -0.89 11.09 -5.40
CA TYR A 101 -1.81 12.21 -5.59
C TYR A 101 -2.30 12.79 -4.25
N LEU A 102 -2.61 11.92 -3.28
CA LEU A 102 -2.96 12.33 -1.92
C LEU A 102 -1.81 13.09 -1.24
N SER A 103 -0.56 12.72 -1.52
CA SER A 103 0.61 13.42 -0.96
C SER A 103 0.71 14.87 -1.42
N HIS A 104 0.32 15.16 -2.66
CA HIS A 104 0.32 16.51 -3.23
C HIS A 104 -0.84 17.37 -2.71
N GLY A 105 -1.99 16.74 -2.44
CA GLY A 105 -3.18 17.39 -1.89
C GLY A 105 -3.14 17.61 -0.38
N ALA A 106 -2.21 16.98 0.34
CA ALA A 106 -2.05 17.17 1.78
C ALA A 106 -1.45 18.57 2.08
N PRO A 107 -1.95 19.29 3.11
CA PRO A 107 -1.34 20.54 3.56
C PRO A 107 0.17 20.36 3.81
N GLY A 108 1.02 21.03 3.01
CA GLY A 108 2.48 20.85 3.03
C GLY A 108 3.09 20.03 1.87
N GLY A 109 2.30 19.61 0.88
CA GLY A 109 2.75 18.85 -0.30
C GLY A 109 3.88 19.52 -1.12
N ALA A 110 3.86 20.86 -1.23
CA ALA A 110 4.90 21.61 -1.96
C ALA A 110 6.26 21.61 -1.25
N ALA A 111 6.29 21.53 0.09
CA ALA A 111 7.53 21.49 0.87
C ALA A 111 8.16 20.09 0.96
N THR A 112 7.37 19.04 0.70
CA THR A 112 7.78 17.64 0.88
C THR A 112 8.36 17.00 -0.38
N ALA A 113 7.96 17.46 -1.57
CA ALA A 113 8.68 17.17 -2.82
C ALA A 113 10.14 17.68 -2.78
N ALA A 114 10.37 18.84 -2.15
CA ALA A 114 11.71 19.38 -1.91
C ALA A 114 12.47 18.64 -0.78
N ALA A 115 11.76 18.12 0.23
CA ALA A 115 12.37 17.34 1.32
C ALA A 115 12.77 15.92 0.89
N ALA A 116 12.00 15.27 0.00
CA ALA A 116 12.37 13.98 -0.60
C ALA A 116 13.64 14.09 -1.46
N ALA A 117 13.85 15.25 -2.13
CA ALA A 117 15.11 15.58 -2.79
C ALA A 117 16.23 15.97 -1.80
N GLY A 118 15.87 16.51 -0.62
CA GLY A 118 16.78 16.96 0.44
C GLY A 118 17.27 15.86 1.40
N LEU A 119 16.74 14.65 1.35
CA LEU A 119 17.27 13.51 2.13
C LEU A 119 18.66 13.03 1.64
N ALA A 120 19.18 13.61 0.56
CA ALA A 120 20.58 13.52 0.17
C ALA A 120 21.48 14.62 0.79
N GLY A 121 20.94 15.58 1.56
CA GLY A 121 21.68 16.74 2.06
C GLY A 121 21.04 17.48 3.25
N GLY A 122 21.16 16.91 4.45
CA GLY A 122 21.36 17.65 5.71
C GLY A 122 20.17 18.32 6.44
N GLY A 123 20.01 17.94 7.72
CA GLY A 123 19.66 18.86 8.82
C GLY A 123 18.30 18.65 9.53
N ALA A 124 18.34 18.12 10.77
CA ALA A 124 17.19 17.93 11.67
C ALA A 124 16.46 19.23 12.09
N SER A 125 17.10 20.40 11.96
CA SER A 125 16.53 21.70 12.35
C SER A 125 15.49 22.25 11.37
N ARG A 126 15.46 21.77 10.11
CA ARG A 126 14.44 22.16 9.12
C ARG A 126 13.15 21.35 9.23
N SER A 127 13.18 20.23 9.95
CA SER A 127 12.06 19.28 10.13
C SER A 127 10.97 19.78 11.08
N LEU A 128 11.37 20.45 12.17
CA LEU A 128 10.47 21.02 13.18
C LEU A 128 9.63 22.20 12.64
N ALA A 129 10.19 22.97 11.70
CA ALA A 129 9.47 24.06 11.03
C ALA A 129 8.36 23.55 10.09
N GLY A 130 8.55 22.38 9.47
CA GLY A 130 7.58 21.76 8.57
C GLY A 130 6.33 21.22 9.29
N ALA A 131 6.53 20.55 10.44
CA ALA A 131 5.44 20.06 11.28
C ALA A 131 4.59 21.19 11.88
N ALA A 132 5.24 22.26 12.36
CA ALA A 132 4.56 23.46 12.86
C ALA A 132 3.82 24.22 11.74
N ALA A 133 4.37 24.24 10.51
CA ALA A 133 3.71 24.84 9.35
C ALA A 133 2.50 24.04 8.86
N ALA A 134 2.53 22.71 8.91
CA ALA A 134 1.37 21.86 8.57
C ALA A 134 0.23 22.01 9.58
N ALA A 135 0.56 22.10 10.87
CA ALA A 135 -0.41 22.40 11.92
C ALA A 135 -0.98 23.83 11.81
N ALA A 136 -0.15 24.81 11.43
CA ALA A 136 -0.60 26.19 11.19
C ALA A 136 -1.46 26.33 9.92
N ALA A 137 -1.19 25.55 8.87
CA ALA A 137 -1.98 25.53 7.64
C ALA A 137 -3.38 24.91 7.88
N ALA A 138 -3.48 23.87 8.71
CA ALA A 138 -4.77 23.29 9.12
C ALA A 138 -5.60 24.26 9.97
N GLY A 139 -4.97 25.13 10.77
CA GLY A 139 -5.65 26.15 11.58
C GLY A 139 -6.19 27.35 10.80
N GLY A 140 -5.85 27.50 9.51
CA GLY A 140 -6.29 28.62 8.66
C GLY A 140 -7.32 28.25 7.58
N MET A 141 -7.70 26.97 7.47
CA MET A 141 -8.63 26.50 6.43
C MET A 141 -10.09 26.78 6.82
N SER A 142 -10.88 27.23 5.85
CA SER A 142 -12.33 27.37 6.04
C SER A 142 -12.97 25.99 6.26
N ALA A 143 -14.08 25.95 7.01
CA ALA A 143 -14.80 24.70 7.30
C ALA A 143 -15.21 23.95 6.02
N GLU A 144 -15.57 24.67 4.96
CA GLU A 144 -15.90 24.11 3.64
C GLU A 144 -14.68 23.47 2.96
N GLU A 145 -13.52 24.12 3.06
CA GLU A 145 -12.26 23.61 2.50
C GLU A 145 -11.77 22.36 3.25
N GLN A 146 -11.87 22.37 4.58
CA GLN A 146 -11.56 21.20 5.41
C GLN A 146 -12.46 20.01 5.06
N GLN A 147 -13.77 20.23 4.92
CA GLN A 147 -14.71 19.19 4.53
C GLN A 147 -14.42 18.64 3.12
N ARG A 148 -14.09 19.52 2.17
CA ARG A 148 -13.72 19.15 0.81
C ARG A 148 -12.45 18.29 0.81
N GLN A 149 -11.40 18.71 1.51
CA GLN A 149 -10.14 17.97 1.61
C GLN A 149 -10.31 16.62 2.31
N LEU A 150 -11.10 16.56 3.39
CA LEU A 150 -11.44 15.31 4.06
C LEU A 150 -12.14 14.33 3.11
N THR A 151 -13.15 14.81 2.37
CA THR A 151 -13.90 13.98 1.42
C THR A 151 -12.99 13.42 0.34
N TRP A 152 -12.10 14.25 -0.21
CA TRP A 152 -11.09 13.82 -1.19
C TRP A 152 -10.13 12.78 -0.61
N ALA A 153 -9.61 13.01 0.59
CA ALA A 153 -8.69 12.08 1.25
C ALA A 153 -9.34 10.72 1.52
N VAL A 154 -10.56 10.72 2.07
CA VAL A 154 -11.33 9.49 2.29
C VAL A 154 -11.57 8.75 0.97
N ALA A 155 -12.00 9.45 -0.09
CA ALA A 155 -12.25 8.82 -1.39
C ALA A 155 -10.99 8.15 -1.97
N LEU A 156 -9.83 8.81 -1.89
CA LEU A 156 -8.56 8.26 -2.38
C LEU A 156 -8.08 7.08 -1.54
N LEU A 157 -8.24 7.12 -0.22
CA LEU A 157 -7.86 6.03 0.69
C LEU A 157 -8.77 4.81 0.52
N VAL A 158 -10.08 5.03 0.32
CA VAL A 158 -11.06 4.00 -0.03
C VAL A 158 -10.69 3.35 -1.35
N MET A 159 -10.38 4.15 -2.38
CA MET A 159 -9.96 3.65 -3.69
C MET A 159 -8.63 2.87 -3.61
N THR A 160 -7.67 3.37 -2.82
CA THR A 160 -6.39 2.69 -2.55
C THR A 160 -6.63 1.28 -2.02
N MET A 161 -7.48 1.14 -0.99
CA MET A 161 -7.78 -0.16 -0.40
C MET A 161 -8.61 -1.07 -1.32
N ALA A 162 -9.55 -0.51 -2.09
CA ALA A 162 -10.30 -1.27 -3.09
C ALA A 162 -9.37 -1.89 -4.15
N LEU A 163 -8.45 -1.09 -4.68
CA LEU A 163 -7.48 -1.56 -5.67
C LEU A 163 -6.47 -2.51 -5.04
N LEU A 164 -6.04 -2.27 -3.79
CA LEU A 164 -5.17 -3.20 -3.06
C LEU A 164 -5.79 -4.61 -2.97
N GLY A 165 -7.12 -4.71 -2.83
CA GLY A 165 -7.83 -5.98 -2.87
C GLY A 165 -7.62 -6.80 -4.15
N LEU A 166 -7.31 -6.16 -5.28
CA LEU A 166 -7.01 -6.84 -6.54
C LEU A 166 -5.72 -7.68 -6.48
N GLN A 167 -4.85 -7.44 -5.51
CA GLN A 167 -3.66 -8.27 -5.31
C GLN A 167 -3.99 -9.72 -4.91
N ALA A 168 -5.21 -9.98 -4.42
CA ALA A 168 -5.67 -11.34 -4.10
C ALA A 168 -5.68 -12.26 -5.34
N GLY A 169 -6.14 -11.76 -6.49
CA GLY A 169 -6.07 -12.50 -7.77
C GLY A 169 -4.71 -12.42 -8.45
N GLY A 170 -3.77 -11.64 -7.90
CA GLY A 170 -2.37 -11.54 -8.30
C GLY A 170 -1.49 -12.50 -7.50
N PHE A 171 -0.65 -11.96 -6.61
CA PHE A 171 0.35 -12.75 -5.87
C PHE A 171 -0.26 -13.85 -4.99
N ALA A 172 -1.43 -13.62 -4.37
CA ALA A 172 -1.98 -14.59 -3.42
C ALA A 172 -2.38 -15.88 -4.13
N ALA A 173 -3.07 -15.78 -5.27
CA ALA A 173 -3.41 -16.93 -6.10
C ALA A 173 -2.19 -17.63 -6.72
N THR A 174 -1.12 -16.90 -7.04
CA THR A 174 0.11 -17.48 -7.63
C THR A 174 0.80 -18.52 -6.74
N HIS A 175 0.60 -18.49 -5.41
CA HIS A 175 1.14 -19.52 -4.52
C HIS A 175 0.63 -20.93 -4.86
N GLN A 176 -0.65 -21.04 -5.26
CA GLN A 176 -1.25 -22.30 -5.68
C GLN A 176 -0.86 -22.68 -7.10
N ASP A 177 -0.68 -21.68 -7.98
CA ASP A 177 -0.27 -21.90 -9.37
C ASP A 177 1.14 -22.55 -9.46
N ILE A 178 2.08 -22.19 -8.58
CA ILE A 178 3.48 -22.67 -8.65
C ILE A 178 3.72 -24.01 -7.98
N SER A 179 2.88 -24.40 -7.01
CA SER A 179 2.95 -25.71 -6.34
C SER A 179 1.68 -25.95 -5.54
N THR A 180 0.90 -26.96 -5.91
CA THR A 180 -0.31 -27.35 -5.18
C THR A 180 0.01 -28.00 -3.83
N ARG A 181 1.12 -28.72 -3.73
CA ARG A 181 1.56 -29.42 -2.50
C ARG A 181 2.14 -28.47 -1.45
N LEU A 182 2.87 -27.44 -1.88
CA LEU A 182 3.56 -26.52 -0.98
C LEU A 182 2.90 -25.15 -0.86
N ALA A 183 1.73 -24.92 -1.49
CA ALA A 183 1.04 -23.64 -1.49
C ALA A 183 0.89 -23.02 -0.09
N SER A 184 0.47 -23.80 0.91
CA SER A 184 0.27 -23.33 2.29
C SER A 184 1.58 -22.96 2.98
N VAL A 185 2.65 -23.73 2.75
CA VAL A 185 3.99 -23.45 3.29
C VAL A 185 4.53 -22.17 2.66
N LEU A 186 4.44 -22.05 1.33
CA LEU A 186 4.88 -20.85 0.60
C LEU A 186 4.11 -19.63 1.09
N PHE A 187 2.78 -19.71 1.17
CA PHE A 187 1.94 -18.62 1.65
C PHE A 187 2.24 -18.25 3.11
N GLY A 188 2.43 -19.25 3.98
CA GLY A 188 2.80 -19.03 5.38
C GLY A 188 4.15 -18.34 5.53
N THR A 189 5.16 -18.75 4.74
CA THR A 189 6.48 -18.12 4.77
C THR A 189 6.45 -16.68 4.27
N THR A 190 5.72 -16.39 3.18
CA THR A 190 5.60 -15.02 2.67
C THR A 190 4.75 -14.14 3.60
N ASN A 191 3.74 -14.70 4.26
CA ASN A 191 2.94 -13.99 5.27
C ASN A 191 3.79 -13.62 6.51
N ALA A 192 4.62 -14.54 6.99
CA ALA A 192 5.51 -14.26 8.11
C ALA A 192 6.46 -13.10 7.80
N ALA A 193 7.07 -13.11 6.61
CA ALA A 193 7.90 -12.00 6.15
C ALA A 193 7.10 -10.69 6.02
N ALA A 194 5.87 -10.77 5.50
CA ALA A 194 5.00 -9.60 5.36
C ALA A 194 4.59 -8.98 6.70
N SER A 195 4.33 -9.81 7.70
CA SER A 195 4.01 -9.36 9.05
C SER A 195 5.21 -8.67 9.69
N LEU A 196 6.42 -9.20 9.51
CA LEU A 196 7.65 -8.56 9.98
C LEU A 196 7.89 -7.23 9.27
N ALA A 197 7.88 -7.22 7.94
CA ALA A 197 8.06 -6.01 7.13
C ALA A 197 7.04 -4.93 7.50
N GLY A 198 5.77 -5.30 7.63
CA GLY A 198 4.70 -4.40 8.06
C GLY A 198 4.93 -3.82 9.45
N SER A 199 5.33 -4.65 10.42
CA SER A 199 5.62 -4.21 11.78
C SER A 199 6.78 -3.20 11.83
N PHE A 200 7.89 -3.50 11.14
CA PHE A 200 9.02 -2.57 11.05
C PHE A 200 8.65 -1.26 10.37
N PHE A 201 7.85 -1.33 9.30
CA PHE A 201 7.43 -0.14 8.58
C PHE A 201 6.47 0.73 9.40
N VAL A 202 5.56 0.13 10.17
CA VAL A 202 4.69 0.87 11.12
C VAL A 202 5.52 1.65 12.14
N LEU A 203 6.60 1.06 12.67
CA LEU A 203 7.53 1.75 13.56
C LEU A 203 8.26 2.90 12.85
N LEU A 204 8.72 2.67 11.63
CA LEU A 204 9.34 3.70 10.79
C LEU A 204 8.40 4.88 10.55
N VAL A 205 7.13 4.62 10.23
CA VAL A 205 6.10 5.65 10.06
C VAL A 205 5.92 6.46 11.34
N GLY A 206 5.92 5.82 12.51
CA GLY A 206 5.86 6.51 13.80
C GLY A 206 7.02 7.47 14.00
N VAL A 207 8.26 6.99 13.86
CA VAL A 207 9.47 7.83 13.98
C VAL A 207 9.46 8.97 12.98
N LEU A 208 9.03 8.70 11.75
CA LEU A 208 8.95 9.69 10.68
C LEU A 208 7.92 10.78 11.00
N LEU A 209 6.73 10.40 11.45
CA LEU A 209 5.68 11.35 11.81
C LEU A 209 6.07 12.18 13.03
N ASP A 210 6.72 11.57 14.02
CA ASP A 210 7.18 12.29 15.21
C ASP A 210 8.34 13.26 14.88
N ALA A 211 9.18 12.93 13.90
CA ALA A 211 10.28 13.80 13.45
C ALA A 211 9.84 14.91 12.49
N THR A 212 8.93 14.62 11.55
CA THR A 212 8.61 15.50 10.40
C THR A 212 7.20 16.08 10.44
N GLY A 213 6.27 15.47 11.17
CA GLY A 213 4.85 15.79 11.15
C GLY A 213 4.17 15.63 9.78
N SER A 214 4.85 15.03 8.79
CA SER A 214 4.41 15.05 7.40
C SER A 214 3.82 13.72 6.93
N TRP A 215 2.51 13.73 6.67
CA TRP A 215 1.83 12.59 6.05
C TRP A 215 2.15 12.40 4.58
N ALA A 216 2.49 13.49 3.87
CA ALA A 216 2.90 13.40 2.47
C ALA A 216 4.12 12.49 2.29
N LEU A 217 5.09 12.54 3.22
CA LEU A 217 6.25 11.66 3.19
C LEU A 217 5.84 10.19 3.38
N VAL A 218 4.95 9.91 4.34
CA VAL A 218 4.40 8.56 4.56
C VAL A 218 3.73 8.03 3.29
N PHE A 219 2.86 8.83 2.67
CA PHE A 219 2.16 8.43 1.44
C PHE A 219 3.10 8.21 0.26
N ASN A 220 4.14 9.03 0.12
CA ASN A 220 5.18 8.85 -0.89
C ASN A 220 5.97 7.54 -0.68
N LEU A 221 6.39 7.23 0.55
CA LEU A 221 7.10 5.98 0.84
C LEU A 221 6.23 4.76 0.55
N VAL A 222 4.97 4.76 0.98
CA VAL A 222 4.04 3.66 0.70
C VAL A 222 3.77 3.55 -0.80
N GLY A 223 3.58 4.66 -1.51
CA GLY A 223 3.42 4.69 -2.96
C GLY A 223 4.62 4.12 -3.71
N LEU A 224 5.84 4.43 -3.29
CA LEU A 224 7.07 3.85 -3.85
C LEU A 224 7.17 2.33 -3.59
N CYS A 225 6.78 1.87 -2.40
CA CYS A 225 6.70 0.44 -2.07
C CYS A 225 5.72 -0.28 -3.00
N CYS A 226 4.57 0.34 -3.32
CA CYS A 226 3.61 -0.18 -4.28
C CYS A 226 4.22 -0.32 -5.69
N LEU A 227 4.93 0.70 -6.18
CA LEU A 227 5.58 0.66 -7.50
C LEU A 227 6.69 -0.41 -7.55
N ALA A 228 7.47 -0.53 -6.48
CA ALA A 228 8.50 -1.57 -6.36
C ALA A 228 7.88 -2.98 -6.38
N SER A 229 6.74 -3.18 -5.69
CA SER A 229 5.98 -4.44 -5.74
C SER A 229 5.54 -4.78 -7.17
N ALA A 230 4.97 -3.80 -7.89
CA ALA A 230 4.54 -4.00 -9.27
C ALA A 230 5.70 -4.39 -10.18
N ALA A 231 6.83 -3.67 -10.08
CA ALA A 231 8.01 -3.93 -10.90
C ALA A 231 8.62 -5.31 -10.62
N ALA A 232 8.77 -5.69 -9.34
CA ALA A 232 9.31 -6.98 -8.96
C ALA A 232 8.41 -8.12 -9.46
N PHE A 233 7.09 -8.00 -9.32
CA PHE A 233 6.17 -9.05 -9.75
C PHE A 233 6.09 -9.19 -11.27
N LEU A 234 6.07 -8.06 -12.00
CA LEU A 234 6.05 -8.07 -13.46
C LEU A 234 7.27 -8.75 -14.05
N THR A 235 8.45 -8.52 -13.45
CA THR A 235 9.72 -9.03 -13.95
C THR A 235 9.99 -10.48 -13.53
N LEU A 236 9.67 -10.85 -12.29
CA LEU A 236 10.11 -12.12 -11.71
C LEU A 236 9.02 -13.20 -11.64
N ALA A 237 7.74 -12.83 -11.58
CA ALA A 237 6.67 -13.80 -11.34
C ALA A 237 6.31 -14.63 -12.58
N SER A 238 5.89 -15.87 -12.36
CA SER A 238 5.26 -16.77 -13.32
C SER A 238 4.21 -17.64 -12.60
N SER A 239 3.17 -18.07 -13.31
CA SER A 239 2.15 -19.01 -12.82
C SER A 239 2.33 -20.43 -13.39
N GLU A 240 3.52 -20.76 -13.89
CA GLU A 240 3.85 -22.13 -14.29
C GLU A 240 4.32 -22.94 -13.08
N PRO A 241 3.97 -24.23 -12.97
CA PRO A 241 4.45 -25.11 -11.90
C PRO A 241 5.99 -25.05 -11.78
N GLN A 242 6.48 -24.83 -10.56
CA GLN A 242 7.92 -24.69 -10.26
C GLN A 242 8.43 -25.80 -9.33
N PHE A 243 7.55 -26.35 -8.50
CA PHE A 243 7.90 -27.33 -7.48
C PHE A 243 6.84 -28.43 -7.46
N ASP A 244 7.19 -29.57 -8.06
CA ASP A 244 6.46 -30.83 -7.95
C ASP A 244 7.26 -31.83 -7.10
#